data_AF-A0AAJ8M135-F1
#
_entry.id   AF-A0AAJ8M135-F1
#
_cell.length_a   1.000
_cell.length_b   1.000
_cell.length_c   1.000
_cell.angle_alpha   90.00
_cell.angle_beta   90.00
_cell.angle_gamma   90.00
#
_symmetry.space_group_name_H-M   'P 1'
#
loop_
_entity.id
_entity.type
_entity.pdbx_description
1 polymer ?
#
loop_
_entity_poly.entity_id
_entity_poly.type
_entity_poly.pdbx_seq_one_letter_code
_entity_poly.pdbx_strand_id
1 'polypeptide(L)'
;MLKDKKLYILVVTTIDYIHYETIIPALKASVKVLAEKLMTTYGFILLVDITNQILDTLKICKTILKTVREAEGFLTALFNYQYNPVHYIVAEIISRSDIRQVKSVHFEWLLDTVH
;
A
#
# COMPACT_ATOMS: atom_id res chain seq x y z
N MET A 1 16.12 -9.27 -14.56
CA MET A 1 15.39 -7.99 -14.81
C MET A 1 15.78 -6.88 -13.83
N LEU A 2 15.51 -7.01 -12.52
CA LEU A 2 15.79 -5.95 -11.52
C LEU A 2 17.26 -5.50 -11.52
N LYS A 3 18.21 -6.44 -11.56
CA LYS A 3 19.65 -6.14 -11.58
C LYS A 3 20.18 -5.74 -12.95
N ASP A 4 19.60 -6.27 -14.03
CA ASP A 4 20.14 -6.12 -15.39
C ASP A 4 19.77 -4.80 -16.05
N LYS A 5 18.71 -4.14 -15.58
CA LYS A 5 18.11 -2.97 -16.26
C LYS A 5 18.29 -1.62 -15.54
N LYS A 6 19.12 -1.53 -14.50
CA LYS A 6 19.33 -0.29 -13.70
C LYS A 6 18.01 0.42 -13.35
N LEU A 7 17.03 -0.35 -12.87
CA LEU A 7 15.70 0.17 -12.53
C LEU A 7 15.78 1.11 -11.32
N TYR A 8 15.22 2.31 -11.46
CA TYR A 8 15.12 3.28 -10.36
C TYR A 8 13.85 3.11 -9.54
N ILE A 9 12.72 2.87 -10.21
CA ILE A 9 11.39 2.72 -9.62
C ILE A 9 10.71 1.50 -10.23
N LEU A 10 10.08 0.68 -9.39
CA LEU A 10 9.15 -0.39 -9.78
C LEU A 10 7.74 0.02 -9.39
N VAL A 11 6.81 -0.02 -10.35
CA VAL A 11 5.38 0.15 -10.09
C VAL A 11 4.73 -1.24 -10.09
N VAL A 12 4.07 -1.59 -8.98
CA VAL A 12 3.44 -2.89 -8.76
C VAL A 12 1.93 -2.75 -8.95
N THR A 13 1.43 -3.28 -10.05
CA THR A 13 0.01 -3.33 -10.43
C THR A 13 -0.45 -4.77 -10.66
N THR A 14 0.25 -5.73 -10.05
CA THR A 14 -0.11 -7.15 -10.12
C THR A 14 -1.32 -7.44 -9.24
N ILE A 15 -1.80 -8.68 -9.24
CA ILE A 15 -2.90 -9.08 -8.36
C ILE A 15 -2.44 -8.95 -6.88
N ASP A 16 -3.30 -8.40 -6.03
CA ASP A 16 -2.97 -8.01 -4.64
C ASP A 16 -2.25 -9.08 -3.82
N TYR A 17 -2.68 -10.33 -3.91
CA TYR A 17 -2.12 -11.42 -3.10
C TYR A 17 -0.68 -11.80 -3.48
N ILE A 18 -0.17 -11.34 -4.63
CA ILE A 18 1.22 -11.57 -5.07
C ILE A 18 2.09 -10.31 -5.06
N HIS A 19 1.59 -9.17 -4.57
CA HIS A 19 2.38 -7.93 -4.48
C HIS A 19 3.71 -8.15 -3.75
N TYR A 20 3.67 -8.87 -2.61
CA TYR A 20 4.84 -9.10 -1.76
C TYR A 20 6.00 -9.82 -2.48
N GLU A 21 5.68 -10.67 -3.47
CA GLU A 21 6.66 -11.44 -4.25
C GLU A 21 7.52 -10.55 -5.13
N THR A 22 7.01 -9.37 -5.51
CA THR A 22 7.77 -8.39 -6.31
C THR A 22 8.35 -7.26 -5.43
N ILE A 23 7.62 -6.84 -4.40
CA ILE A 23 8.04 -5.77 -3.48
C ILE A 23 9.33 -6.17 -2.75
N ILE A 24 9.38 -7.36 -2.13
CA ILE A 24 10.51 -7.75 -1.29
C ILE A 24 11.83 -7.85 -2.11
N PRO A 25 11.87 -8.54 -3.27
CA PRO A 25 13.07 -8.58 -4.08
C PRO A 25 13.48 -7.21 -4.63
N ALA A 26 12.53 -6.34 -4.97
CA ALA A 26 12.82 -4.99 -5.45
C ALA A 26 13.47 -4.13 -4.36
N LEU A 27 12.95 -4.16 -3.13
CA LEU A 27 13.56 -3.48 -1.99
C LEU A 27 14.97 -4.00 -1.70
N LYS A 28 15.17 -5.33 -1.71
CA LYS A 28 16.50 -5.95 -1.55
C LYS A 28 17.47 -5.60 -2.68
N ALA A 29 16.96 -5.19 -3.84
CA ALA A 29 17.76 -4.71 -4.97
C ALA A 29 17.94 -3.18 -4.96
N SER A 30 17.57 -2.50 -3.87
CA SER A 30 17.63 -1.03 -3.73
C SER A 30 16.83 -0.27 -4.79
N VAL A 31 15.76 -0.90 -5.31
CA VAL A 31 14.81 -0.27 -6.24
C VAL A 31 13.68 0.35 -5.43
N LYS A 32 13.30 1.59 -5.75
CA LYS A 32 12.14 2.24 -5.11
C LYS A 32 10.86 1.57 -5.59
N VAL A 33 9.87 1.40 -4.71
CA VAL A 33 8.65 0.68 -5.04
C VAL A 33 7.42 1.55 -4.82
N LEU A 34 6.56 1.60 -5.84
CA LEU A 34 5.22 2.17 -5.80
C LEU A 34 4.25 1.01 -6.00
N ALA A 35 3.37 0.73 -5.05
CA ALA A 35 2.42 -0.39 -5.15
C ALA A 35 0.98 0.12 -5.18
N GLU A 36 0.16 -0.45 -6.06
CA GLU A 36 -1.29 -0.30 -5.99
C GLU A 36 -1.82 -0.69 -4.61
N LYS A 37 -2.95 -0.11 -4.23
CA LYS A 37 -3.74 -0.56 -3.07
C LYS A 37 -4.50 -1.82 -3.51
N LEU A 38 -4.53 -2.95 -2.80
CA LEU A 38 -4.06 -3.27 -1.45
C LEU A 38 -2.67 -3.89 -1.45
N MET A 39 -1.77 -3.44 -0.55
CA MET A 39 -0.37 -3.90 -0.52
C MET A 39 -0.19 -5.42 -0.33
N THR A 40 -1.16 -6.07 0.31
CA THR A 40 -1.31 -7.53 0.40
C THR A 40 -2.68 -7.83 1.01
N THR A 41 -3.35 -8.87 0.52
CA THR A 41 -4.68 -9.30 1.01
C THR A 41 -4.60 -10.61 1.78
N TYR A 42 -3.79 -11.55 1.28
CA TYR A 42 -3.42 -12.83 1.90
C TYR A 42 -2.18 -13.36 1.18
N GLY A 43 -1.38 -14.20 1.84
CA GLY A 43 -0.28 -14.92 1.17
C GLY A 43 -0.79 -16.17 0.49
N PHE A 44 -0.29 -16.50 -0.70
CA PHE A 44 -0.48 -17.84 -1.28
C PHE A 44 0.39 -18.84 -0.51
N ILE A 45 -0.01 -19.18 0.72
CA ILE A 45 0.59 -20.29 1.43
C ILE A 45 0.01 -21.56 0.84
N LEU A 46 0.79 -22.17 -0.04
CA LEU A 46 0.62 -23.54 -0.49
C LEU A 46 0.35 -24.42 0.75
N LEU A 47 -0.90 -24.89 0.86
CA LEU A 47 -1.30 -26.04 1.68
C LEU A 47 -1.11 -25.91 3.21
N VAL A 48 -1.30 -24.74 3.80
CA VAL A 48 -1.44 -24.64 5.26
C VAL A 48 -2.70 -23.86 5.59
N ASP A 49 -3.75 -24.61 5.94
CA ASP A 49 -4.84 -24.21 6.83
C ASP A 49 -5.41 -22.79 6.59
N ILE A 50 -6.41 -22.72 5.71
CA ILE A 50 -7.23 -21.51 5.37
C ILE A 50 -7.68 -20.74 6.63
N THR A 51 -7.76 -21.43 7.77
CA THR A 51 -8.13 -20.92 9.08
C THR A 51 -7.19 -19.82 9.62
N ASN A 52 -5.95 -19.69 9.12
CA ASN A 52 -4.95 -18.76 9.67
C ASN A 52 -4.52 -17.59 8.75
N GLN A 53 -5.30 -17.26 7.71
CA GLN A 53 -4.98 -16.20 6.73
C GLN A 53 -4.59 -14.84 7.36
N ILE A 54 -5.21 -14.45 8.47
CA ILE A 54 -4.87 -13.21 9.19
C ILE A 54 -3.42 -13.24 9.68
N LEU A 55 -2.98 -14.36 10.26
CA LEU A 55 -1.61 -14.51 10.75
C LEU A 55 -0.60 -14.44 9.62
N ASP A 56 -0.95 -14.95 8.45
CA ASP A 56 -0.09 -14.98 7.29
C ASP A 56 0.05 -13.60 6.64
N THR A 57 -1.05 -12.87 6.50
CA THR A 57 -1.03 -11.46 6.12
C THR A 57 -0.17 -10.64 7.09
N LEU A 58 -0.31 -10.86 8.40
CA LEU A 58 0.52 -10.19 9.41
C LEU A 58 2.02 -10.53 9.27
N LYS A 59 2.37 -11.78 8.97
CA LYS A 59 3.77 -12.19 8.72
C LYS A 59 4.33 -11.50 7.48
N ILE A 60 3.56 -11.41 6.40
CA ILE A 60 3.96 -10.73 5.17
C ILE A 60 4.17 -9.25 5.43
N CYS A 61 3.21 -8.56 6.07
CA CYS A 61 3.34 -7.16 6.44
C CYS A 61 4.58 -6.90 7.30
N LYS A 62 4.83 -7.74 8.32
CA LYS A 62 6.03 -7.66 9.15
C LYS A 62 7.32 -7.84 8.34
N THR A 63 7.30 -8.75 7.36
CA THR A 63 8.45 -9.02 6.48
C THR A 63 8.73 -7.84 5.55
N ILE A 64 7.69 -7.24 4.97
CA ILE A 64 7.81 -6.03 4.14
C ILE A 64 8.39 -4.90 4.98
N LEU A 65 7.82 -4.60 6.16
CA LEU A 65 8.31 -3.54 7.05
C LEU A 65 9.75 -3.78 7.54
N LYS A 66 10.11 -5.04 7.79
CA LYS A 66 11.48 -5.42 8.12
C LYS A 66 12.41 -5.14 6.92
N THR A 67 12.02 -5.56 5.72
CA THR A 67 12.81 -5.37 4.50
C THR A 67 12.99 -3.89 4.17
N VAL A 68 11.94 -3.07 4.30
CA VAL A 68 12.03 -1.61 4.11
C VAL A 68 13.08 -1.01 5.05
N ARG A 69 13.09 -1.41 6.33
CA ARG A 69 14.06 -0.93 7.31
C ARG A 69 15.48 -1.42 7.02
N GLU A 70 15.65 -2.70 6.71
CA GLU A 70 16.97 -3.32 6.47
C GLU A 70 17.61 -2.86 5.17
N ALA A 71 16.82 -2.60 4.13
CA ALA A 71 17.31 -2.16 2.83
C ALA A 71 17.41 -0.64 2.68
N GLU A 72 17.06 0.12 3.73
CA GLU A 72 16.83 1.58 3.66
C GLU A 72 15.96 1.94 2.44
N GLY A 73 14.98 1.07 2.15
CA GLY A 73 14.23 1.06 0.91
C GLY A 73 13.08 2.05 0.90
N PHE A 74 12.68 2.50 -0.28
CA PHE A 74 11.50 3.34 -0.47
C PHE A 74 10.32 2.49 -0.91
N LEU A 75 9.23 2.50 -0.14
CA LEU A 75 7.97 1.84 -0.48
C LEU A 75 6.79 2.78 -0.20
N THR A 76 5.97 3.03 -1.22
CA THR A 76 4.74 3.83 -1.12
C THR A 76 3.56 3.06 -1.69
N ALA A 77 2.45 3.03 -0.95
CA ALA A 77 1.16 2.60 -1.46
C ALA A 77 0.47 3.76 -2.19
N LEU A 78 -0.10 3.49 -3.36
CA LEU A 78 -0.74 4.47 -4.23
C LEU A 78 -2.21 4.68 -3.84
N PHE A 79 -2.45 5.35 -2.70
CA PHE A 79 -3.78 5.80 -2.30
C PHE A 79 -4.24 6.99 -3.17
N ASN A 80 -4.63 6.71 -4.42
CA ASN A 80 -5.05 7.71 -5.41
C ASN A 80 -6.10 8.71 -4.88
N TYR A 81 -7.00 8.25 -4.01
CA TYR A 81 -8.07 9.06 -3.44
C TYR A 81 -7.58 10.21 -2.52
N GLN A 82 -6.31 10.18 -2.08
CA GLN A 82 -5.68 11.31 -1.38
C GLN A 82 -5.48 12.53 -2.30
N TYR A 83 -5.42 12.32 -3.62
CA TYR A 83 -5.26 13.38 -4.61
C TYR A 83 -6.59 13.93 -5.14
N ASN A 84 -7.74 13.47 -4.62
CA ASN A 84 -9.02 14.08 -4.95
C ASN A 84 -9.02 15.54 -4.44
N PRO A 85 -9.32 16.54 -5.30
CA PRO A 85 -9.29 17.96 -4.91
C PRO A 85 -10.13 18.28 -3.66
N VAL A 86 -11.28 17.62 -3.51
CA VAL A 86 -12.16 17.80 -2.34
C VAL A 86 -11.46 17.33 -1.06
N HIS A 87 -10.80 16.18 -1.10
CA HIS A 87 -10.07 15.65 0.05
C HIS A 87 -8.84 16.46 0.41
N TYR A 88 -8.16 17.01 -0.60
CA TYR A 88 -7.05 17.93 -0.39
C TYR A 88 -7.51 19.18 0.39
N ILE A 89 -8.63 19.79 0.00
CA ILE A 89 -9.20 20.95 0.70
C ILE A 89 -9.59 20.60 2.14
N VAL A 90 -10.23 19.44 2.36
CA VAL A 90 -10.57 18.98 3.72
C VAL A 90 -9.30 18.83 4.57
N ALA A 91 -8.26 18.18 4.03
CA ALA A 91 -6.98 18.03 4.73
C ALA A 91 -6.33 19.38 5.04
N GLU A 92 -6.38 20.32 4.10
CA GLU A 92 -5.84 21.67 4.26
C GLU A 92 -6.55 22.44 5.38
N ILE A 93 -7.89 22.48 5.39
CA ILE A 93 -8.68 23.16 6.42
C ILE A 93 -8.41 22.57 7.82
N ILE A 94 -8.34 21.25 7.92
CA ILE A 94 -8.00 20.57 9.18
C ILE A 94 -6.57 20.95 9.61
N SER A 95 -5.60 20.96 8.69
CA SER A 95 -4.20 21.26 8.99
C SER A 95 -3.97 22.69 9.46
N ARG A 96 -4.75 23.65 8.94
CA ARG A 96 -4.72 25.06 9.33
C ARG A 96 -5.32 25.33 10.71
N SER A 97 -5.91 24.31 11.35
CA SER A 97 -6.65 24.43 12.62
C SER A 97 -7.85 25.37 12.54
N ASP A 98 -8.35 25.66 11.33
CA ASP A 98 -9.61 26.39 11.10
C ASP A 98 -10.78 25.67 11.79
N ILE A 99 -10.74 24.33 11.74
CA ILE A 99 -11.58 23.44 12.54
C ILE A 99 -10.79 23.02 13.77
N ARG A 100 -10.97 23.74 14.88
CA ARG A 100 -10.22 23.55 16.14
C ARG A 100 -10.14 22.09 16.60
N GLN A 101 -11.29 21.49 16.89
CA GLN A 101 -11.38 20.12 17.37
C GLN A 101 -12.46 19.39 16.58
N VAL A 102 -12.03 18.46 15.74
CA VAL A 102 -12.93 17.54 15.05
C VAL A 102 -13.62 16.65 16.08
N LYS A 103 -14.95 16.70 16.13
CA LYS A 103 -15.77 15.90 17.07
C LYS A 103 -16.35 14.65 16.43
N SER A 104 -16.57 14.69 15.13
CA SER A 104 -17.12 13.58 14.34
C SER A 104 -16.63 13.70 12.90
N VAL A 105 -16.50 12.55 12.24
CA VAL A 105 -16.21 12.44 10.81
C VAL A 105 -17.28 11.54 10.20
N HIS A 106 -17.94 12.03 9.17
CA HIS A 106 -18.87 11.25 8.37
C HIS A 106 -18.24 11.02 7.00
N PHE A 107 -18.33 9.78 6.51
CA PHE A 107 -17.80 9.38 5.21
C PHE A 107 -18.85 8.52 4.52
N GLU A 108 -19.27 8.93 3.34
CA GLU A 108 -20.19 8.20 2.48
C GLU A 108 -19.58 8.02 1.09
N TRP A 109 -19.94 6.91 0.45
CA TRP A 109 -19.54 6.61 -0.93
C TRP A 109 -20.78 6.28 -1.72
N LEU A 110 -21.14 7.18 -2.64
CA LEU A 110 -22.22 6.95 -3.59
C LEU A 110 -21.63 6.27 -4.81
N LEU A 111 -22.02 5.01 -5.04
CA LEU A 111 -21.66 4.27 -6.25
C LEU A 111 -22.70 4.58 -7.32
N ASP A 112 -22.25 5.17 -8.43
CA ASP A 112 -23.07 5.24 -9.62
C ASP A 112 -23.22 3.82 -10.20
N THR A 113 -24.45 3.36 -10.36
CA THR A 113 -24.75 2.04 -10.92
C THR A 113 -25.00 2.10 -12.43
N VAL A 114 -24.95 3.29 -13.02
CA VAL A 114 -25.24 3.55 -14.43
C VAL A 114 -24.01 4.21 -15.07
N HIS A 115 -22.96 3.41 -15.27
CA HIS A 115 -21.78 3.80 -16.03
C HIS A 115 -21.59 2.90 -17.24
#